data_AF-A0A6V7PQZ8-F1
#
_entry.id   AF-A0A6V7PQZ8-F1
#
_cell.length_a   1.000
_cell.length_b   1.000
_cell.length_c   1.000
_cell.angle_alpha   90.00
_cell.angle_beta   90.00
_cell.angle_gamma   90.00
#
_symmetry.space_group_name_H-M   'P 1'
#
loop_
_entity.id
_entity.type
_entity.pdbx_description
1 polymer ?
#
loop_
_entity_poly.entity_id
_entity_poly.type
_entity_poly.pdbx_seq_one_letter_code
_entity_poly.pdbx_strand_id
1 'polypeptide(L)'
;MHIGFIFMEPNTLFVPQYLDSSLILFVRKGEVKVGWIHKDALVEKQLKMGDIIHIHAGSTFYMVNTGNGQRLQIICSIDASESIGLSPYQAFYVGGGTYPRSVLTGFDPATLATAFNVSKVTEKELYTFLGAQTKGPIVYINSEVAERTPWWTSIGRGLVNTKTRDDSSDRYVSEENDEVDNGSWTWRKLLNKMLGVSSDNDDRRNKKGKPVQAPDPYNLYDRDPDYRNNYGWTIALDEHDYAPLKHSDIGVYLVNLTAGSMLTPHVNPRATEYGIVLGGSGRIQVVYPNGSTAMNVKVAEGDLFWIPQFLPFCQIASRSGPMEFFGFTTSAARNRPQFLIGASSVLRTMLGPELAAAFGISEACLRDAVKAQREAVIIPHGRRRGKKGGKEGERKRERKASPL
;
A
#
# COMPACT_ATOMS: atom_id res chain seq x y z
N MET A 1 -12.77 7.77 3.26
CA MET A 1 -11.38 7.24 3.19
C MET A 1 -10.40 8.34 3.54
N HIS A 2 -9.41 8.04 4.37
CA HIS A 2 -8.28 8.93 4.68
C HIS A 2 -6.96 8.28 4.25
N ILE A 3 -5.90 9.09 4.10
CA ILE A 3 -4.55 8.63 3.79
C ILE A 3 -3.65 8.88 5.00
N GLY A 4 -2.93 7.85 5.44
CA GLY A 4 -1.95 7.91 6.52
C GLY A 4 -0.54 7.61 6.03
N PHE A 5 0.45 8.12 6.76
CA PHE A 5 1.87 7.86 6.51
C PHE A 5 2.51 7.38 7.80
N ILE A 6 3.22 6.26 7.73
CA ILE A 6 3.95 5.69 8.88
C ILE A 6 5.44 5.73 8.54
N PHE A 7 6.20 6.40 9.39
CA PHE A 7 7.65 6.51 9.31
C PHE A 7 8.27 5.85 10.54
N MET A 8 9.18 4.91 10.33
CA MET A 8 9.85 4.21 11.43
C MET A 8 11.36 4.19 11.22
N GLU A 9 12.09 4.59 12.25
CA GLU A 9 13.55 4.45 12.29
C GLU A 9 13.95 2.96 12.40
N PRO A 10 15.19 2.60 12.04
CA PRO A 10 15.75 1.27 12.30
C PRO A 10 15.58 0.84 13.77
N ASN A 11 15.39 -0.47 13.99
CA ASN A 11 15.26 -1.06 15.33
C ASN A 11 14.13 -0.45 16.16
N THR A 12 12.97 -0.26 15.54
CA THR A 12 11.78 0.27 16.22
C THR A 12 10.58 -0.66 16.14
N LEU A 13 9.71 -0.56 17.13
CA LEU A 13 8.42 -1.23 17.25
C LEU A 13 7.32 -0.17 17.23
N PHE A 14 6.36 -0.28 16.31
CA PHE A 14 5.07 0.35 16.44
C PHE A 14 4.24 -0.51 17.41
N VAL A 15 3.94 0.06 18.57
CA VAL A 15 3.36 -0.69 19.70
C VAL A 15 1.99 -1.29 19.34
N PRO A 16 1.62 -2.41 19.99
CA PRO A 16 0.39 -3.15 19.68
C PRO A 16 -0.88 -2.33 19.92
N GLN A 17 -1.72 -2.28 18.91
CA GLN A 17 -2.98 -1.53 18.93
C GLN A 17 -3.97 -2.11 17.93
N TYR A 18 -5.24 -1.79 18.07
CA TYR A 18 -6.23 -1.94 17.01
C TYR A 18 -6.83 -0.58 16.67
N LEU A 19 -7.39 -0.46 15.47
CA LEU A 19 -8.17 0.70 15.06
C LEU A 19 -9.65 0.31 14.91
N ASP A 20 -10.55 1.28 15.06
CA ASP A 20 -11.97 1.14 14.65
C ASP A 20 -12.16 1.26 13.13
N SER A 21 -11.09 1.14 12.36
CA SER A 21 -11.06 1.38 10.92
C SER A 21 -10.17 0.35 10.24
N SER A 22 -10.58 -0.12 9.06
CA SER A 22 -9.76 -1.04 8.27
C SER A 22 -8.60 -0.30 7.59
N LEU A 23 -7.48 -0.99 7.43
CA LEU A 23 -6.26 -0.45 6.84
C LEU A 23 -5.87 -1.25 5.59
N ILE A 24 -5.47 -0.55 4.54
CA ILE A 24 -4.62 -1.14 3.49
C ILE A 24 -3.27 -0.47 3.58
N LEU A 25 -2.22 -1.27 3.80
CA LEU A 25 -0.85 -0.81 3.92
C LEU A 25 -0.14 -1.02 2.58
N PHE A 26 0.66 -0.04 2.15
CA PHE A 26 1.59 -0.14 1.03
C PHE A 26 3.00 0.22 1.51
N VAL A 27 3.94 -0.72 1.40
CA VAL A 27 5.33 -0.48 1.78
C VAL A 27 6.03 0.31 0.68
N ARG A 28 6.19 1.62 0.88
CA ARG A 28 6.88 2.51 -0.08
C ARG A 28 8.39 2.33 -0.04
N LYS A 29 8.97 2.13 1.15
CA LYS A 29 10.43 2.00 1.33
C LYS A 29 10.76 1.19 2.57
N GLY A 30 11.77 0.32 2.47
CA GLY A 30 12.24 -0.50 3.59
C GLY A 30 11.57 -1.87 3.65
N GLU A 31 11.82 -2.56 4.75
CA GLU A 31 11.24 -3.86 5.08
C GLU A 31 10.68 -3.80 6.49
N VAL A 32 9.60 -4.55 6.75
CA VAL A 32 8.91 -4.51 8.03
C VAL A 32 8.28 -5.85 8.33
N LYS A 33 8.41 -6.31 9.57
CA LYS A 33 7.59 -7.40 10.08
C LYS A 33 6.28 -6.83 10.60
N VAL A 34 5.16 -7.29 10.08
CA VAL A 34 3.82 -6.94 10.57
C VAL A 34 3.21 -8.16 11.23
N GLY A 35 2.80 -8.01 12.49
CA GLY A 35 2.04 -9.01 13.22
C GLY A 35 0.63 -8.52 13.47
N TRP A 36 -0.39 -9.35 13.25
CA TRP A 36 -1.78 -9.00 13.55
C TRP A 36 -2.62 -10.22 13.92
N ILE A 37 -3.72 -9.98 14.62
CA ILE A 37 -4.70 -11.01 14.94
C ILE A 37 -5.60 -11.25 13.73
N HIS A 38 -5.64 -12.49 13.26
CA HIS A 38 -6.51 -12.95 12.19
C HIS A 38 -7.21 -14.22 12.64
N LYS A 39 -8.55 -14.23 12.67
CA LYS A 39 -9.36 -15.39 13.12
C LYS A 39 -8.83 -15.98 14.44
N ASP A 40 -8.69 -15.11 15.44
CA ASP A 40 -8.23 -15.43 16.80
C ASP A 40 -6.80 -15.97 16.92
N ALA A 41 -5.99 -15.91 15.85
CA ALA A 41 -4.59 -16.29 15.88
C ALA A 41 -3.68 -15.12 15.51
N LEU A 42 -2.51 -15.05 16.15
CA LEU A 42 -1.44 -14.15 15.73
C LEU A 42 -0.83 -14.66 14.43
N VAL A 43 -0.86 -13.81 13.40
CA VAL A 43 -0.17 -14.01 12.13
C VAL A 43 0.93 -12.98 12.02
N GLU A 44 2.13 -13.42 11.61
CA GLU A 44 3.26 -12.54 11.33
C GLU A 44 3.70 -12.72 9.87
N LYS A 45 3.90 -11.61 9.16
CA LYS A 45 4.44 -11.61 7.79
C LYS A 45 5.58 -10.59 7.69
N GLN A 46 6.61 -10.95 6.91
CA GLN A 46 7.65 -10.01 6.50
C GLN A 46 7.19 -9.32 5.21
N LEU A 47 7.20 -7.99 5.21
CA LEU A 47 6.84 -7.18 4.05
C LEU A 47 8.09 -6.48 3.50
N LYS A 48 8.17 -6.40 2.17
CA LYS A 48 9.19 -5.68 1.40
C LYS A 48 8.55 -4.53 0.61
N MET A 49 9.39 -3.67 0.04
CA MET A 49 8.94 -2.59 -0.85
C MET A 49 7.99 -3.11 -1.94
N GLY A 50 6.85 -2.44 -2.09
CA GLY A 50 5.79 -2.81 -3.04
C GLY A 50 4.69 -3.68 -2.47
N ASP A 51 4.90 -4.29 -1.30
CA ASP A 51 3.90 -5.17 -0.69
C ASP A 51 2.69 -4.39 -0.20
N ILE A 52 1.53 -5.00 -0.41
CA ILE A 52 0.23 -4.56 0.06
C ILE A 52 -0.36 -5.62 0.98
N ILE A 53 -0.86 -5.19 2.14
CA ILE A 53 -1.68 -6.03 3.02
C ILE A 53 -2.91 -5.26 3.51
N HIS A 54 -3.98 -6.01 3.80
CA HIS A 54 -5.18 -5.49 4.45
C HIS A 54 -5.23 -5.95 5.91
N ILE A 55 -5.59 -5.04 6.81
CA ILE A 55 -5.83 -5.33 8.23
C ILE A 55 -7.23 -4.84 8.55
N HIS A 56 -8.09 -5.73 9.04
CA HIS A 56 -9.47 -5.40 9.39
C HIS A 56 -9.54 -4.50 10.63
N ALA A 57 -10.56 -3.64 10.66
CA ALA A 57 -10.97 -2.95 11.88
C ALA A 57 -11.08 -3.93 13.06
N GLY A 58 -10.68 -3.48 14.26
CA GLY A 58 -10.65 -4.28 15.48
C GLY A 58 -9.51 -5.31 15.57
N SER A 59 -8.81 -5.60 14.47
CA SER A 59 -7.66 -6.53 14.51
C SER A 59 -6.47 -5.85 15.18
N THR A 60 -6.03 -6.39 16.33
CA THR A 60 -4.82 -5.89 16.98
C THR A 60 -3.61 -6.21 16.12
N PHE A 61 -2.79 -5.22 15.83
CA PHE A 61 -1.57 -5.35 15.05
C PHE A 61 -0.40 -4.60 15.70
N TYR A 62 0.81 -4.94 15.25
CA TYR A 62 2.05 -4.26 15.58
C TYR A 62 2.99 -4.32 14.37
N MET A 63 3.99 -3.44 14.34
CA MET A 63 4.99 -3.41 13.26
C MET A 63 6.40 -3.35 13.84
N VAL A 64 7.35 -4.07 13.26
CA VAL A 64 8.76 -4.03 13.67
C VAL A 64 9.62 -3.73 12.47
N ASN A 65 10.33 -2.59 12.53
CA ASN A 65 11.40 -2.30 11.58
C ASN A 65 12.70 -2.91 12.12
N THR A 66 13.04 -4.10 11.62
CA THR A 66 14.31 -4.80 11.93
C THR A 66 15.45 -4.39 10.98
N GLY A 67 15.23 -3.39 10.12
CA GLY A 67 16.20 -3.03 9.08
C GLY A 67 17.54 -2.59 9.68
N ASN A 68 18.63 -3.16 9.16
CA ASN A 68 20.01 -2.76 9.50
C ASN A 68 20.33 -1.38 8.91
N GLY A 69 19.82 -0.32 9.55
CA GLY A 69 20.07 1.07 9.17
C GLY A 69 19.11 1.65 8.13
N GLN A 70 18.13 0.89 7.65
CA GLN A 70 17.14 1.38 6.68
C GLN A 70 15.87 1.92 7.35
N ARG A 71 15.53 3.18 7.06
CA ARG A 71 14.25 3.80 7.44
C ARG A 71 13.09 3.19 6.66
N LEU A 72 11.99 2.94 7.35
CA LEU A 72 10.74 2.42 6.80
C LEU A 72 9.78 3.58 6.46
N GLN A 73 9.09 3.47 5.33
CA GLN A 73 7.99 4.33 4.92
C GLN A 73 6.83 3.48 4.42
N ILE A 74 5.66 3.61 5.06
CA ILE A 74 4.41 2.98 4.65
C ILE A 74 3.41 4.09 4.34
N ILE A 75 2.69 3.94 3.23
CA ILE A 75 1.49 4.72 2.93
C ILE A 75 0.30 3.81 3.21
N CYS A 76 -0.72 4.29 3.92
CA CYS A 76 -1.92 3.51 4.17
C CYS A 76 -3.20 4.25 3.81
N SER A 77 -4.21 3.51 3.37
CA SER A 77 -5.59 3.99 3.36
C SER A 77 -6.28 3.59 4.65
N ILE A 78 -7.09 4.49 5.18
CA ILE A 78 -7.90 4.28 6.38
C ILE A 78 -9.37 4.36 5.96
N ASP A 79 -10.06 3.23 6.07
CA ASP A 79 -11.49 3.15 5.82
C ASP A 79 -12.26 3.47 7.10
N ALA A 80 -12.75 4.71 7.14
CA ALA A 80 -13.49 5.29 8.25
C ALA A 80 -15.01 5.06 8.16
N SER A 81 -15.49 4.25 7.21
CA SER A 81 -16.92 4.02 7.03
C SER A 81 -17.59 3.39 8.26
N GLU A 82 -16.83 2.66 9.07
CA GLU A 82 -17.27 2.00 10.30
C GLU A 82 -16.81 2.73 11.59
N SER A 83 -16.23 3.93 11.49
CA SER A 83 -15.66 4.62 12.65
C SER A 83 -16.72 5.18 13.60
N ILE A 84 -16.37 5.35 14.88
CA ILE A 84 -17.29 5.73 15.97
C ILE A 84 -17.69 7.23 15.93
N GLY A 85 -17.28 7.97 14.89
CA GLY A 85 -17.82 9.30 14.56
C GLY A 85 -17.21 10.50 15.28
N LEU A 86 -16.15 10.32 16.07
CA LEU A 86 -15.46 11.43 16.79
C LEU A 86 -14.19 11.92 16.08
N SER A 87 -13.60 11.10 15.21
CA SER A 87 -12.32 11.31 14.53
C SER A 87 -12.33 10.52 13.22
N PRO A 88 -11.48 10.86 12.22
CA PRO A 88 -11.25 10.02 11.03
C PRO A 88 -11.05 8.53 11.34
N TYR A 89 -10.43 8.23 12.48
CA TYR A 89 -10.32 6.90 13.08
C TYR A 89 -9.91 7.05 14.55
N GLN A 90 -10.07 6.00 15.33
CA GLN A 90 -9.63 5.91 16.71
C GLN A 90 -8.63 4.75 16.88
N ALA A 91 -7.49 5.05 17.49
CA ALA A 91 -6.50 4.05 17.88
C ALA A 91 -6.70 3.62 19.34
N PHE A 92 -6.71 2.31 19.57
CA PHE A 92 -6.85 1.67 20.86
C PHE A 92 -5.57 0.89 21.17
N TYR A 93 -4.70 1.50 21.96
CA TYR A 93 -3.42 0.93 22.32
C TYR A 93 -3.59 -0.19 23.35
N VAL A 94 -3.25 -1.42 22.96
CA VAL A 94 -3.21 -2.58 23.88
C VAL A 94 -1.88 -2.56 24.62
N GLY A 95 -0.78 -2.48 23.86
CA GLY A 95 0.53 -2.18 24.38
C GLY A 95 0.72 -0.67 24.50
N GLY A 96 1.29 -0.22 25.61
CA GLY A 96 1.42 1.19 25.91
C GLY A 96 1.76 1.38 27.38
N GLY A 97 1.61 2.61 27.86
CA GLY A 97 1.84 2.93 29.25
C GLY A 97 1.11 4.21 29.63
N THR A 98 1.86 5.19 30.10
CA THR A 98 1.37 6.56 30.25
C THR A 98 1.23 7.25 28.89
N TYR A 99 2.15 6.97 27.95
CA TYR A 99 2.11 7.52 26.59
C TYR A 99 2.68 6.54 25.55
N PRO A 100 1.86 6.03 24.60
CA PRO A 100 0.41 6.19 24.52
C PRO A 100 -0.29 5.49 25.69
N ARG A 101 -1.46 6.00 26.10
CA ARG A 101 -2.25 5.40 27.17
C ARG A 101 -2.81 4.04 26.71
N SER A 102 -2.49 2.97 27.44
CA SER A 102 -3.08 1.65 27.16
C SER A 102 -4.56 1.62 27.57
N VAL A 103 -5.41 0.98 26.77
CA VAL A 103 -6.83 0.76 27.10
C VAL A 103 -7.00 -0.01 28.40
N LEU A 104 -6.02 -0.84 28.77
CA LEU A 104 -6.04 -1.60 30.02
C LEU A 104 -6.08 -0.68 31.24
N THR A 105 -5.50 0.52 31.16
CA THR A 105 -5.50 1.49 32.28
C THR A 105 -6.87 2.10 32.57
N GLY A 106 -7.86 1.89 31.70
CA GLY A 106 -9.23 2.38 31.89
C GLY A 106 -10.10 1.47 32.76
N PHE A 107 -9.70 0.23 33.03
CA PHE A 107 -10.45 -0.69 33.87
C PHE A 107 -10.08 -0.55 35.35
N ASP A 108 -11.03 -0.88 36.23
CA ASP A 108 -10.78 -0.91 37.68
C ASP A 108 -9.62 -1.86 38.03
N PRO A 109 -8.70 -1.48 38.94
CA PRO A 109 -7.52 -2.28 39.27
C PRO A 109 -7.88 -3.67 39.82
N ALA A 110 -8.94 -3.79 40.62
CA ALA A 110 -9.42 -5.08 41.12
C ALA A 110 -9.91 -5.99 39.97
N THR A 111 -10.57 -5.42 38.96
CA THR A 111 -11.00 -6.14 37.75
C THR A 111 -9.78 -6.66 36.98
N LEU A 112 -8.77 -5.81 36.77
CA LEU A 112 -7.55 -6.22 36.09
C LEU A 112 -6.76 -7.27 36.87
N ALA A 113 -6.60 -7.11 38.18
CA ALA A 113 -5.89 -8.08 39.02
C ALA A 113 -6.55 -9.47 38.96
N THR A 114 -7.88 -9.48 38.99
CA THR A 114 -8.70 -10.69 38.80
C THR A 114 -8.50 -11.26 37.39
N ALA A 115 -8.62 -10.43 36.35
CA ALA A 115 -8.53 -10.86 34.96
C ALA A 115 -7.13 -11.39 34.57
N PHE A 116 -6.07 -10.77 35.08
CA PHE A 116 -4.69 -11.25 34.92
C PHE A 116 -4.41 -12.51 35.75
N ASN A 117 -5.33 -12.92 36.63
CA ASN A 117 -5.19 -14.02 37.57
C ASN A 117 -3.85 -13.95 38.35
N VAL A 118 -3.49 -12.74 38.78
CA VAL A 118 -2.26 -12.48 39.52
C VAL A 118 -2.61 -12.29 40.98
N SER A 119 -2.61 -13.39 41.72
CA SER A 119 -2.91 -13.40 43.16
C SER A 119 -1.85 -12.69 44.03
N LYS A 120 -0.69 -12.34 43.45
CA LYS A 120 0.47 -11.76 44.15
C LYS A 120 0.89 -10.36 43.67
N VAL A 121 0.27 -9.82 42.62
CA VAL A 121 0.63 -8.48 42.12
C VAL A 121 -0.22 -7.46 42.86
N THR A 122 0.42 -6.59 43.64
CA THR A 122 -0.27 -5.48 44.29
C THR A 122 -0.80 -4.50 43.23
N GLU A 123 -1.88 -3.79 43.54
CA GLU A 123 -2.41 -2.75 42.63
C GLU A 123 -1.31 -1.77 42.19
N LYS A 124 -0.38 -1.44 43.10
CA LYS A 124 0.78 -0.58 42.83
C LYS A 124 1.73 -1.14 41.78
N GLU A 125 2.03 -2.43 41.82
CA GLU A 125 2.88 -3.09 40.83
C GLU A 125 2.20 -3.15 39.46
N LEU A 126 0.88 -3.42 39.45
CA LEU A 126 0.08 -3.39 38.22
C LEU A 126 0.10 -2.00 37.58
N TYR A 127 -0.09 -0.94 38.36
CA TYR A 127 -0.01 0.44 37.86
C TYR A 127 1.40 0.80 37.40
N THR A 128 2.44 0.31 38.08
CA THR A 128 3.83 0.53 37.67
C THR A 128 4.10 -0.11 36.30
N PHE A 129 3.66 -1.36 36.11
CA PHE A 129 3.79 -2.06 34.84
C PHE A 129 2.98 -1.37 33.71
N LEU A 130 1.69 -1.10 33.95
CA LEU A 130 0.81 -0.46 32.97
C LEU A 130 1.14 1.02 32.74
N GLY A 131 1.98 1.64 33.57
CA GLY A 131 2.44 3.02 33.41
C GLY A 131 3.86 3.15 32.82
N ALA A 132 4.62 2.05 32.75
CA ALA A 132 6.06 2.06 32.49
C ALA A 132 6.46 2.68 31.15
N GLN A 133 5.64 2.51 30.11
CA GLN A 133 5.94 3.07 28.79
C GLN A 133 5.51 4.54 28.67
N THR A 134 6.46 5.40 28.32
CA THR A 134 6.27 6.86 28.17
C THR A 134 6.82 7.41 26.85
N LYS A 135 7.46 6.58 26.03
CA LYS A 135 8.25 7.02 24.87
C LYS A 135 7.43 7.21 23.58
N GLY A 136 6.10 7.10 23.65
CA GLY A 136 5.21 7.25 22.50
C GLY A 136 4.94 5.96 21.74
N PRO A 137 4.21 6.04 20.61
CA PRO A 137 3.65 4.87 19.94
C PRO A 137 4.68 4.09 19.11
N ILE A 138 5.82 4.69 18.77
CA ILE A 138 6.92 4.03 18.08
C ILE A 138 8.13 4.08 19.01
N VAL A 139 8.66 2.92 19.39
CA VAL A 139 9.69 2.80 20.43
C VAL A 139 10.89 2.01 19.92
N TYR A 140 12.08 2.38 20.36
CA TYR A 140 13.30 1.60 20.07
C TYR A 140 13.29 0.26 20.79
N ILE A 141 13.73 -0.78 20.10
CA ILE A 141 13.91 -2.12 20.63
C ILE A 141 15.38 -2.54 20.56
N ASN A 142 15.83 -3.36 21.51
CA ASN A 142 17.19 -3.89 21.48
C ASN A 142 17.35 -4.87 20.30
N SER A 143 18.52 -4.84 19.64
CA SER A 143 18.84 -5.65 18.47
C SER A 143 18.68 -7.16 18.73
N GLU A 144 18.96 -7.64 19.94
CA GLU A 144 18.75 -9.06 20.30
C GLU A 144 17.26 -9.50 20.24
N VAL A 145 16.32 -8.59 20.51
CA VAL A 145 14.88 -8.87 20.38
C VAL A 145 14.44 -8.84 18.91
N ALA A 146 15.10 -8.01 18.10
CA ALA A 146 14.91 -7.99 16.64
C ALA A 146 15.49 -9.27 15.98
N GLU A 147 16.67 -9.72 16.43
CA GLU A 147 17.42 -10.86 15.90
C GLU A 147 16.93 -12.23 16.40
N ARG A 148 16.20 -12.33 17.52
CA ARG A 148 15.49 -13.57 17.93
C ARG A 148 14.27 -13.89 17.04
N THR A 149 14.13 -13.24 15.88
CA THR A 149 13.04 -13.48 14.92
C THR A 149 13.50 -13.75 13.48
N PRO A 150 14.13 -14.90 13.19
CA PRO A 150 14.06 -15.50 11.87
C PRO A 150 13.74 -17.00 11.98
N TRP A 151 12.50 -17.41 11.66
CA TRP A 151 12.09 -18.83 11.67
C TRP A 151 11.94 -19.43 10.26
N TRP A 152 12.33 -18.72 9.19
CA TRP A 152 12.20 -19.20 7.81
C TRP A 152 13.19 -20.32 7.43
N THR A 153 14.07 -20.78 8.33
CA THR A 153 14.95 -21.95 8.10
C THR A 153 14.24 -23.31 8.07
N SER A 154 12.91 -23.39 8.14
CA SER A 154 12.19 -24.68 8.10
C SER A 154 11.11 -24.85 7.01
N ILE A 155 10.87 -23.84 6.16
CA ILE A 155 9.99 -24.00 4.98
C ILE A 155 10.87 -23.94 3.72
N GLY A 156 11.63 -25.00 3.46
CA GLY A 156 12.54 -25.02 2.30
C GLY A 156 13.39 -26.26 2.05
N ARG A 157 13.24 -27.36 2.81
CA ARG A 157 13.79 -28.67 2.43
C ARG A 157 12.82 -29.78 2.83
N GLY A 158 11.99 -30.21 1.89
CA GLY A 158 11.06 -31.31 2.14
C GLY A 158 10.17 -31.66 0.96
N LEU A 159 10.67 -31.53 -0.28
CA LEU A 159 10.00 -32.04 -1.48
C LEU A 159 11.06 -32.40 -2.55
N VAL A 160 11.96 -33.30 -2.19
CA VAL A 160 12.55 -34.24 -3.16
C VAL A 160 12.27 -35.62 -2.61
N ASN A 161 11.25 -36.24 -3.18
CA ASN A 161 10.74 -37.54 -2.82
C ASN A 161 11.51 -38.58 -3.65
N THR A 162 12.56 -39.18 -3.10
CA THR A 162 13.09 -40.45 -3.62
C THR A 162 12.94 -41.51 -2.54
N LYS A 163 11.98 -42.41 -2.77
CA LYS A 163 11.79 -43.67 -2.06
C LYS A 163 13.10 -44.43 -1.93
N THR A 164 13.41 -44.90 -0.73
CA THR A 164 13.87 -46.26 -0.47
C THR A 164 13.61 -46.61 1.00
N ARG A 165 13.16 -47.85 1.21
CA ARG A 165 13.06 -48.55 2.50
C ARG A 165 14.47 -48.73 3.06
N ASP A 166 14.67 -48.61 4.37
CA ASP A 166 14.82 -49.78 5.24
C ASP A 166 14.89 -49.43 6.73
N ASP A 167 14.65 -50.50 7.47
CA ASP A 167 14.60 -50.76 8.91
C ASP A 167 15.71 -50.12 9.78
N SER A 168 15.33 -49.71 11.00
CA SER A 168 16.01 -50.05 12.28
C SER A 168 15.82 -48.99 13.36
N SER A 169 15.53 -49.50 14.54
CA SER A 169 15.40 -48.85 15.85
C SER A 169 16.51 -47.85 16.19
N ASP A 170 16.14 -46.71 16.78
CA ASP A 170 16.95 -46.11 17.84
C ASP A 170 16.11 -45.33 18.85
N ARG A 171 16.35 -45.66 20.13
CA ARG A 171 15.80 -45.04 21.33
C ARG A 171 16.48 -43.69 21.51
N TYR A 172 15.70 -42.63 21.73
CA TYR A 172 16.21 -41.41 22.32
C TYR A 172 15.52 -41.16 23.66
N VAL A 173 16.38 -41.16 24.68
CA VAL A 173 16.11 -40.84 26.08
C VAL A 173 15.78 -39.35 26.18
N SER A 174 14.70 -39.04 26.89
CA SER A 174 14.35 -37.69 27.32
C SER A 174 15.29 -37.25 28.44
N GLU A 175 16.19 -36.32 28.16
CA GLU A 175 16.83 -35.52 29.20
C GLU A 175 16.01 -34.24 29.39
N GLU A 176 15.15 -34.26 30.41
CA GLU A 176 14.58 -33.07 31.01
C GLU A 176 15.72 -32.34 31.76
N ASN A 177 16.16 -31.21 31.24
CA ASN A 177 16.88 -30.22 32.03
C ASN A 177 15.87 -29.16 32.49
N ASP A 178 15.48 -29.24 33.75
CA ASP A 178 14.74 -28.21 34.47
C ASP A 178 15.66 -26.99 34.69
N GLU A 179 15.66 -26.07 33.72
CA GLU A 179 16.17 -24.72 33.97
C GLU A 179 15.08 -23.88 34.66
N VAL A 180 15.37 -23.54 35.92
CA VAL A 180 14.61 -22.58 36.73
C VAL A 180 14.68 -21.20 36.06
N ASP A 181 13.64 -20.83 35.31
CA ASP A 181 13.54 -19.54 34.59
C ASP A 181 13.31 -18.39 35.60
N ASN A 182 14.34 -17.57 35.75
CA ASN A 182 14.38 -16.40 36.61
C ASN A 182 13.69 -15.21 35.88
N GLY A 183 12.39 -15.04 36.11
CA GLY A 183 11.69 -13.74 36.10
C GLY A 183 11.69 -12.90 34.80
N SER A 184 12.04 -13.44 33.63
CA SER A 184 12.06 -12.70 32.37
C SER A 184 10.73 -12.82 31.61
N TRP A 185 9.82 -11.87 31.86
CA TRP A 185 8.57 -11.77 31.11
C TRP A 185 8.83 -11.24 29.70
N THR A 186 8.98 -12.15 28.73
CA THR A 186 9.08 -11.79 27.31
C THR A 186 7.71 -11.36 26.79
N TRP A 187 7.63 -10.21 26.13
CA TRP A 187 6.36 -9.61 25.67
C TRP A 187 5.50 -10.57 24.80
N ARG A 188 6.14 -11.49 24.07
CA ARG A 188 5.48 -12.58 23.33
C ARG A 188 4.71 -13.53 24.24
N LYS A 189 5.27 -13.91 25.41
CA LYS A 189 4.56 -14.71 26.42
C LYS A 189 3.35 -13.96 26.95
N LEU A 190 3.46 -12.64 27.15
CA LEU A 190 2.34 -11.79 27.62
C LEU A 190 1.23 -11.66 26.57
N LEU A 191 1.57 -11.42 25.29
CA LEU A 191 0.60 -11.45 24.19
C LEU A 191 -0.12 -12.79 24.09
N ASN A 192 0.64 -13.89 24.03
CA ASN A 192 0.07 -15.22 23.84
C ASN A 192 -0.89 -15.57 24.99
N LYS A 193 -0.54 -15.17 26.22
CA LYS A 193 -1.39 -15.33 27.41
C LYS A 193 -2.63 -14.44 27.40
N MET A 194 -2.52 -13.19 26.93
CA MET A 194 -3.66 -12.25 26.79
C MET A 194 -4.63 -12.66 25.67
N LEU A 195 -4.15 -13.33 24.63
CA LEU A 195 -4.93 -13.75 23.47
C LEU A 195 -5.56 -15.15 23.64
N GLY A 196 -5.44 -15.76 24.82
CA GLY A 196 -5.96 -17.12 25.06
C GLY A 196 -5.21 -18.22 24.31
N VAL A 197 -4.02 -17.92 23.74
CA VAL A 197 -3.10 -18.91 23.17
C VAL A 197 -2.28 -19.49 24.32
N SER A 198 -2.95 -20.12 25.28
CA SER A 198 -2.28 -20.87 26.33
C SER A 198 -1.65 -22.11 25.71
N SER A 199 -0.32 -22.18 25.81
CA SER A 199 0.41 -23.45 25.84
C SER A 199 0.08 -24.13 27.17
N ASP A 200 -1.12 -24.70 27.29
CA ASP A 200 -1.43 -25.60 28.40
C ASP A 200 -1.40 -27.03 27.89
N ASN A 201 -0.47 -27.78 28.47
CA ASN A 201 -0.50 -29.23 28.56
C ASN A 201 -1.85 -29.64 29.15
N ASP A 202 -2.83 -29.93 28.30
CA ASP A 202 -4.01 -30.65 28.73
C ASP A 202 -4.35 -31.68 27.66
N ASP A 203 -4.47 -32.92 28.11
CA ASP A 203 -4.58 -34.17 27.36
C ASP A 203 -5.83 -34.21 26.44
N ARG A 204 -5.79 -33.50 25.33
CA ARG A 204 -6.73 -33.67 24.21
C ARG A 204 -6.02 -34.22 23.00
N ARG A 205 -5.87 -35.55 23.01
CA ARG A 205 -5.54 -36.37 21.84
C ARG A 205 -6.35 -35.92 20.61
N ASN A 206 -5.61 -35.64 19.54
CA ASN A 206 -6.05 -35.60 18.14
C ASN A 206 -7.14 -34.58 17.76
N LYS A 207 -6.69 -33.37 17.43
CA LYS A 207 -7.08 -32.65 16.20
C LYS A 207 -6.00 -31.60 15.90
N LYS A 208 -5.02 -31.94 15.05
CA LYS A 208 -4.15 -30.94 14.41
C LYS A 208 -5.04 -30.03 13.57
N GLY A 209 -5.53 -28.94 14.16
CA GLY A 209 -6.22 -27.89 13.43
C GLY A 209 -5.30 -27.38 12.32
N LYS A 210 -5.85 -27.14 11.12
CA LYS A 210 -5.06 -26.52 10.05
C LYS A 210 -4.55 -25.16 10.54
N PRO A 211 -3.31 -24.77 10.23
CA PRO A 211 -2.81 -23.45 10.58
C PRO A 211 -3.75 -22.39 10.02
N VAL A 212 -4.01 -21.34 10.80
CA VAL A 212 -4.88 -20.24 10.38
C VAL A 212 -4.28 -19.59 9.14
N GLN A 213 -5.01 -19.70 8.02
CA GLN A 213 -4.57 -19.18 6.73
C GLN A 213 -5.04 -17.73 6.60
N ALA A 214 -4.10 -16.81 6.76
CA ALA A 214 -4.29 -15.40 6.43
C ALA A 214 -3.80 -15.10 5.00
N PRO A 215 -4.34 -14.05 4.34
CA PRO A 215 -3.87 -13.64 3.03
C PRO A 215 -2.37 -13.35 3.01
N ASP A 216 -1.71 -13.75 1.92
CA ASP A 216 -0.33 -13.36 1.66
C ASP A 216 -0.27 -11.93 1.12
N PRO A 217 0.83 -11.19 1.37
CA PRO A 217 1.03 -9.87 0.81
C PRO A 217 1.01 -9.89 -0.72
N TYR A 218 0.43 -8.85 -1.32
CA TYR A 218 0.45 -8.65 -2.77
C TYR A 218 1.51 -7.62 -3.14
N ASN A 219 2.54 -8.00 -3.88
CA ASN A 219 3.56 -7.04 -4.34
C ASN A 219 3.18 -6.42 -5.68
N LEU A 220 3.06 -5.09 -5.73
CA LEU A 220 2.74 -4.37 -6.97
C LEU A 220 3.84 -4.45 -8.04
N TYR A 221 5.09 -4.62 -7.65
CA TYR A 221 6.23 -4.65 -8.59
C TYR A 221 6.52 -6.04 -9.14
N ASP A 222 5.94 -7.09 -8.55
CA ASP A 222 6.10 -8.48 -9.01
C ASP A 222 5.13 -8.84 -10.17
N ARG A 223 4.20 -7.95 -10.54
CA ARG A 223 3.25 -8.14 -11.66
C ARG A 223 3.61 -7.33 -12.90
N ASP A 224 3.11 -7.78 -14.05
CA ASP A 224 3.12 -6.99 -15.27
C ASP A 224 2.13 -5.81 -15.20
N PRO A 225 2.45 -4.65 -15.81
CA PRO A 225 1.50 -3.55 -15.93
C PRO A 225 0.30 -3.87 -16.82
N ASP A 226 -0.87 -3.36 -16.44
CA ASP A 226 -2.10 -3.45 -17.25
C ASP A 226 -1.99 -2.69 -18.56
N TYR A 227 -1.17 -1.64 -18.57
CA TYR A 227 -0.87 -0.87 -19.76
C TYR A 227 0.60 -0.46 -19.75
N ARG A 228 1.25 -0.57 -20.91
CA ARG A 228 2.63 -0.11 -21.12
C ARG A 228 2.82 0.33 -22.56
N ASN A 229 3.50 1.46 -22.74
CA ASN A 229 4.07 1.85 -24.02
C ASN A 229 5.40 2.60 -23.80
N ASN A 230 5.94 3.22 -24.86
CA ASN A 230 7.20 3.97 -24.80
C ASN A 230 7.14 5.22 -23.89
N TYR A 231 5.96 5.61 -23.42
CA TYR A 231 5.74 6.85 -22.67
C TYR A 231 5.47 6.61 -21.19
N GLY A 232 5.23 5.36 -20.78
CA GLY A 232 4.99 5.01 -19.38
C GLY A 232 4.24 3.69 -19.22
N TRP A 233 3.77 3.45 -18.01
CA TRP A 233 2.98 2.28 -17.67
C TRP A 233 2.02 2.54 -16.49
N THR A 234 0.98 1.72 -16.39
CA THR A 234 -0.01 1.78 -15.30
C THR A 234 -0.28 0.38 -14.74
N ILE A 235 -0.44 0.29 -13.43
CA ILE A 235 -0.93 -0.87 -12.69
C ILE A 235 -2.21 -0.45 -11.97
N ALA A 236 -3.25 -1.27 -12.05
CA ALA A 236 -4.47 -1.15 -11.27
C ALA A 236 -4.74 -2.52 -10.61
N LEU A 237 -4.75 -2.52 -9.28
CA LEU A 237 -5.04 -3.69 -8.45
C LEU A 237 -6.48 -3.58 -7.92
N ASP A 238 -7.30 -4.57 -8.24
CA ASP A 238 -8.73 -4.61 -7.91
C ASP A 238 -9.10 -5.86 -7.07
N GLU A 239 -10.36 -5.97 -6.63
CA GLU A 239 -10.84 -7.08 -5.78
C GLU A 239 -10.67 -8.48 -6.39
N HIS A 240 -10.53 -8.60 -7.71
CA HIS A 240 -10.35 -9.88 -8.40
C HIS A 240 -8.88 -10.32 -8.34
N ASP A 241 -7.95 -9.36 -8.31
CA ASP A 241 -6.51 -9.63 -8.23
C ASP A 241 -6.08 -9.87 -6.77
N TYR A 242 -6.63 -9.09 -5.84
CA TYR A 242 -6.33 -9.22 -4.41
C TYR A 242 -7.63 -9.13 -3.59
N ALA A 243 -8.21 -10.30 -3.30
CA ALA A 243 -9.50 -10.43 -2.61
C ALA A 243 -9.66 -9.60 -1.32
N PRO A 244 -8.62 -9.38 -0.49
CA PRO A 244 -8.76 -8.55 0.70
C PRO A 244 -9.16 -7.09 0.43
N LEU A 245 -8.92 -6.55 -0.76
CA LEU A 245 -9.34 -5.19 -1.13
C LEU A 245 -10.86 -5.01 -1.10
N LYS A 246 -11.61 -6.10 -1.31
CA LYS A 246 -13.08 -6.10 -1.26
C LYS A 246 -13.62 -5.68 0.09
N HIS A 247 -12.90 -5.96 1.18
CA HIS A 247 -13.38 -5.72 2.54
C HIS A 247 -13.56 -4.24 2.88
N SER A 248 -12.79 -3.36 2.23
CA SER A 248 -12.90 -1.91 2.41
C SER A 248 -13.40 -1.19 1.16
N ASP A 249 -13.76 -1.93 0.11
CA ASP A 249 -14.07 -1.40 -1.22
C ASP A 249 -13.05 -0.34 -1.68
N ILE A 250 -11.75 -0.63 -1.52
CA ILE A 250 -10.66 0.26 -1.92
C ILE A 250 -9.77 -0.44 -2.94
N GLY A 251 -9.65 0.15 -4.12
CA GLY A 251 -8.69 -0.27 -5.15
C GLY A 251 -7.35 0.44 -4.99
N VAL A 252 -6.31 -0.10 -5.61
CA VAL A 252 -4.95 0.47 -5.56
C VAL A 252 -4.43 0.66 -6.98
N TYR A 253 -3.64 1.71 -7.22
CA TYR A 253 -3.03 1.92 -8.52
C TYR A 253 -1.63 2.53 -8.42
N LEU A 254 -0.84 2.31 -9.45
CA LEU A 254 0.52 2.81 -9.59
C LEU A 254 0.76 3.21 -11.05
N VAL A 255 1.29 4.41 -11.27
CA VAL A 255 1.52 4.95 -12.61
C VAL A 255 2.92 5.52 -12.68
N ASN A 256 3.58 5.23 -13.80
CA ASN A 256 4.86 5.81 -14.15
C ASN A 256 4.75 6.49 -15.52
N LEU A 257 5.10 7.77 -15.56
CA LEU A 257 5.17 8.57 -16.76
C LEU A 257 6.62 8.94 -17.04
N THR A 258 7.10 8.66 -18.24
CA THR A 258 8.41 9.13 -18.70
C THR A 258 8.43 10.65 -18.85
N ALA A 259 9.63 11.24 -18.88
CA ALA A 259 9.80 12.68 -18.96
C ALA A 259 9.05 13.28 -20.16
N GLY A 260 8.22 14.29 -19.88
CA GLY A 260 7.42 14.97 -20.89
C GLY A 260 6.30 14.11 -21.49
N SER A 261 5.82 13.09 -20.80
CA SER A 261 4.65 12.29 -21.19
C SER A 261 3.40 12.68 -20.39
N MET A 262 2.22 12.25 -20.85
CA MET A 262 0.93 12.53 -20.23
C MET A 262 0.07 11.28 -20.23
N LEU A 263 -0.57 10.97 -19.10
CA LEU A 263 -1.76 10.13 -19.06
C LEU A 263 -2.95 10.98 -19.55
N THR A 264 -3.54 10.61 -20.68
CA THR A 264 -4.44 11.50 -21.44
C THR A 264 -5.68 11.89 -20.65
N PRO A 265 -6.34 13.01 -20.99
CA PRO A 265 -7.62 13.39 -20.43
C PRO A 265 -8.59 12.22 -20.34
N HIS A 266 -9.02 11.89 -19.12
CA HIS A 266 -9.90 10.77 -18.84
C HIS A 266 -10.81 11.06 -17.65
N VAL A 267 -11.77 10.17 -17.46
CA VAL A 267 -12.73 10.19 -16.35
C VAL A 267 -12.74 8.83 -15.66
N ASN A 268 -12.79 8.84 -14.33
CA ASN A 268 -13.02 7.65 -13.52
C ASN A 268 -14.53 7.52 -13.23
N PRO A 269 -15.22 6.49 -13.77
CA PRO A 269 -16.66 6.37 -13.63
C PRO A 269 -17.08 5.68 -12.32
N ARG A 270 -16.18 5.01 -11.59
CA ARG A 270 -16.53 4.23 -10.39
C ARG A 270 -15.97 4.76 -9.08
N ALA A 271 -14.90 5.55 -9.12
CA ALA A 271 -14.20 5.89 -7.89
C ALA A 271 -13.62 7.29 -7.91
N THR A 272 -13.55 7.88 -6.71
CA THR A 272 -12.65 8.99 -6.41
C THR A 272 -11.23 8.43 -6.27
N GLU A 273 -10.26 9.13 -6.85
CA GLU A 273 -8.86 8.72 -6.87
C GLU A 273 -8.04 9.60 -5.90
N TYR A 274 -7.20 8.99 -5.07
CA TYR A 274 -6.25 9.69 -4.20
C TYR A 274 -4.83 9.29 -4.61
N GLY A 275 -4.05 10.22 -5.13
CA GLY A 275 -2.69 9.99 -5.62
C GLY A 275 -1.64 10.69 -4.78
N ILE A 276 -0.51 10.02 -4.60
CA ILE A 276 0.69 10.50 -3.92
C ILE A 276 1.85 10.40 -4.91
N VAL A 277 2.54 11.51 -5.14
CA VAL A 277 3.74 11.50 -6.00
C VAL A 277 4.87 10.77 -5.28
N LEU A 278 5.28 9.64 -5.84
CA LEU A 278 6.36 8.81 -5.32
C LEU A 278 7.74 9.31 -5.72
N GLY A 279 7.84 9.92 -6.90
CA GLY A 279 9.11 10.46 -7.39
C GLY A 279 8.91 11.37 -8.58
N GLY A 280 9.83 12.32 -8.72
CA GLY A 280 9.82 13.26 -9.83
C GLY A 280 8.84 14.43 -9.65
N SER A 281 8.40 14.99 -10.77
CA SER A 281 7.50 16.15 -10.77
C SER A 281 6.67 16.23 -12.04
N GLY A 282 5.57 16.97 -11.96
CA GLY A 282 4.67 17.12 -13.08
C GLY A 282 3.56 18.12 -12.82
N ARG A 283 2.43 17.89 -13.48
CA ARG A 283 1.26 18.76 -13.44
C ARG A 283 0.00 17.94 -13.48
N ILE A 284 -0.98 18.34 -12.67
CA ILE A 284 -2.32 17.76 -12.64
C ILE A 284 -3.30 18.82 -13.13
N GLN A 285 -4.15 18.45 -14.09
CA GLN A 285 -5.21 19.31 -14.60
C GLN A 285 -6.56 18.65 -14.38
N VAL A 286 -7.53 19.42 -13.92
CA VAL A 286 -8.90 18.98 -13.64
C VAL A 286 -9.88 20.00 -14.19
N VAL A 287 -11.00 19.53 -14.72
CA VAL A 287 -12.02 20.35 -15.38
C VAL A 287 -13.37 20.15 -14.69
N TYR A 288 -14.16 21.21 -14.57
CA TYR A 288 -15.54 21.15 -14.08
C TYR A 288 -16.50 20.66 -15.18
N PRO A 289 -17.71 20.19 -14.82
CA PRO A 289 -18.71 19.76 -15.79
C PRO A 289 -19.08 20.80 -16.85
N ASN A 290 -18.94 22.10 -16.55
CA ASN A 290 -19.18 23.20 -17.49
C ASN A 290 -17.99 23.48 -18.43
N GLY A 291 -16.92 22.69 -18.37
CA GLY A 291 -15.72 22.84 -19.20
C GLY A 291 -14.71 23.86 -18.70
N SER A 292 -14.96 24.56 -17.59
CA SER A 292 -13.99 25.48 -17.01
C SER A 292 -12.91 24.72 -16.23
N THR A 293 -11.72 25.33 -16.10
CA THR A 293 -10.61 24.72 -15.36
C THR A 293 -10.92 24.72 -13.86
N ALA A 294 -10.96 23.53 -13.25
CA ALA A 294 -11.07 23.37 -11.80
C ALA A 294 -9.69 23.46 -11.13
N MET A 295 -8.68 22.82 -11.71
CA MET A 295 -7.32 22.80 -11.17
C MET A 295 -6.29 22.71 -12.29
N ASN A 296 -5.15 23.38 -12.11
CA ASN A 296 -4.00 23.28 -13.01
C ASN A 296 -2.69 23.51 -12.24
N VAL A 297 -2.32 22.54 -11.43
CA VAL A 297 -1.29 22.67 -10.39
C VAL A 297 -0.05 21.85 -10.70
N LYS A 298 1.13 22.37 -10.34
CA LYS A 298 2.38 21.58 -10.38
C LYS A 298 2.46 20.71 -9.13
N VAL A 299 2.96 19.50 -9.28
CA VAL A 299 3.18 18.56 -8.19
C VAL A 299 4.60 18.03 -8.22
N ALA A 300 5.14 17.70 -7.06
CA ALA A 300 6.44 17.08 -6.86
C ALA A 300 6.34 15.95 -5.83
N GLU A 301 7.42 15.18 -5.68
CA GLU A 301 7.50 14.10 -4.69
C GLU A 301 7.00 14.51 -3.31
N GLY A 302 6.11 13.69 -2.75
CA GLY A 302 5.47 13.94 -1.45
C GLY A 302 4.12 14.66 -1.54
N ASP A 303 3.80 15.32 -2.66
CA ASP A 303 2.50 15.95 -2.85
C ASP A 303 1.39 14.90 -2.97
N LEU A 304 0.25 15.19 -2.34
CA LEU A 304 -1.00 14.44 -2.45
C LEU A 304 -2.00 15.22 -3.28
N PHE A 305 -2.68 14.54 -4.19
CA PHE A 305 -3.84 15.07 -4.91
C PHE A 305 -5.00 14.08 -4.81
N TRP A 306 -6.23 14.58 -4.93
CA TRP A 306 -7.40 13.71 -5.03
C TRP A 306 -8.34 14.25 -6.10
N ILE A 307 -8.93 13.33 -6.86
CA ILE A 307 -9.77 13.62 -8.01
C ILE A 307 -11.13 12.99 -7.74
N PRO A 308 -12.18 13.79 -7.48
CA PRO A 308 -13.51 13.26 -7.30
C PRO A 308 -13.98 12.51 -8.56
N GLN A 309 -14.80 11.48 -8.33
CA GLN A 309 -15.45 10.72 -9.38
C GLN A 309 -16.12 11.64 -10.42
N PHE A 310 -16.09 11.22 -11.69
CA PHE A 310 -16.64 11.93 -12.86
C PHE A 310 -15.93 13.20 -13.33
N LEU A 311 -15.02 13.80 -12.55
CA LEU A 311 -14.30 14.98 -13.05
C LEU A 311 -13.27 14.56 -14.11
N PRO A 312 -13.24 15.21 -15.30
CA PRO A 312 -12.18 14.99 -16.27
C PRO A 312 -10.84 15.54 -15.79
N PHE A 313 -9.78 14.76 -15.99
CA PHE A 313 -8.44 15.12 -15.54
C PHE A 313 -7.34 14.49 -16.38
N CYS A 314 -6.14 15.04 -16.28
CA CYS A 314 -4.92 14.44 -16.82
C CYS A 314 -3.71 14.72 -15.94
N GLN A 315 -2.72 13.85 -16.06
CA GLN A 315 -1.44 13.93 -15.34
C GLN A 315 -0.31 14.01 -16.35
N ILE A 316 0.59 14.95 -16.13
CA ILE A 316 1.62 15.34 -17.09
C ILE A 316 2.96 15.31 -16.37
N ALA A 317 3.89 14.46 -16.80
CA ALA A 317 5.25 14.48 -16.27
C ALA A 317 6.01 15.73 -16.75
N SER A 318 6.86 16.27 -15.89
CA SER A 318 7.82 17.30 -16.26
C SER A 318 8.74 16.82 -17.38
N ARG A 319 9.29 17.74 -18.17
CA ARG A 319 10.32 17.40 -19.16
C ARG A 319 11.69 17.12 -18.53
N SER A 320 11.88 17.49 -17.27
CA SER A 320 13.15 17.31 -16.56
C SER A 320 13.37 15.89 -16.06
N GLY A 321 12.33 15.06 -15.97
CA GLY A 321 12.44 13.70 -15.45
C GLY A 321 11.10 12.97 -15.44
N PRO A 322 11.11 11.66 -15.18
CA PRO A 322 9.88 10.88 -15.03
C PRO A 322 9.06 11.35 -13.83
N MET A 323 7.78 10.99 -13.80
CA MET A 323 6.89 11.16 -12.65
C MET A 323 6.25 9.82 -12.34
N GLU A 324 6.44 9.35 -11.10
CA GLU A 324 5.80 8.15 -10.59
C GLU A 324 4.86 8.52 -9.44
N PHE A 325 3.67 7.96 -9.44
CA PHE A 325 2.68 8.20 -8.40
C PHE A 325 1.86 6.94 -8.12
N PHE A 326 1.56 6.76 -6.84
CA PHE A 326 0.79 5.65 -6.29
C PHE A 326 -0.47 6.20 -5.64
N GLY A 327 -1.53 5.41 -5.62
CA GLY A 327 -2.72 5.86 -4.94
C GLY A 327 -3.76 4.79 -4.65
N PHE A 328 -4.80 5.25 -3.97
CA PHE A 328 -5.97 4.47 -3.63
C PHE A 328 -7.19 5.02 -4.36
N THR A 329 -8.15 4.14 -4.63
CA THR A 329 -9.45 4.52 -5.19
C THR A 329 -10.55 4.10 -4.24
N THR A 330 -11.63 4.87 -4.16
CA THR A 330 -12.78 4.57 -3.27
C THR A 330 -13.69 3.45 -3.78
N SER A 331 -13.19 2.56 -4.65
CA SER A 331 -13.86 1.32 -5.03
C SER A 331 -12.82 0.26 -5.38
N ALA A 332 -12.99 -0.95 -4.88
CA ALA A 332 -12.19 -2.12 -5.26
C ALA A 332 -12.69 -2.76 -6.56
N ALA A 333 -13.84 -2.33 -7.08
CA ALA A 333 -14.33 -2.79 -8.38
C ALA A 333 -13.48 -2.20 -9.52
N ARG A 334 -13.34 -2.95 -10.61
CA ARG A 334 -12.56 -2.52 -11.77
C ARG A 334 -13.07 -1.19 -12.33
N ASN A 335 -12.30 -0.10 -12.14
CA ASN A 335 -12.75 1.26 -12.43
C ASN A 335 -13.02 1.51 -13.93
N ARG A 336 -12.22 0.93 -14.84
CA ARG A 336 -12.31 1.13 -16.31
C ARG A 336 -12.34 2.62 -16.71
N PRO A 337 -11.20 3.34 -16.58
CA PRO A 337 -11.13 4.75 -16.97
C PRO A 337 -11.59 4.99 -18.40
N GLN A 338 -12.36 6.07 -18.61
CA GLN A 338 -12.80 6.48 -19.94
C GLN A 338 -11.89 7.58 -20.47
N PHE A 339 -11.00 7.22 -21.39
CA PHE A 339 -10.12 8.18 -22.05
C PHE A 339 -10.91 9.02 -23.06
N LEU A 340 -10.85 10.35 -22.92
CA LEU A 340 -11.58 11.29 -23.77
C LEU A 340 -10.84 11.54 -25.09
N ILE A 341 -9.51 11.44 -25.08
CA ILE A 341 -8.67 11.65 -26.27
C ILE A 341 -7.54 10.61 -26.35
N GLY A 342 -7.14 10.28 -27.58
CA GLY A 342 -6.15 9.23 -27.87
C GLY A 342 -6.71 8.12 -28.77
N ALA A 343 -5.86 7.16 -29.13
CA ALA A 343 -6.24 6.11 -30.08
C ALA A 343 -7.34 5.16 -29.59
N SER A 344 -7.52 5.02 -28.28
CA SER A 344 -8.55 4.19 -27.63
C SER A 344 -9.65 5.01 -26.94
N SER A 345 -9.88 6.26 -27.40
CA SER A 345 -10.75 7.21 -26.71
C SER A 345 -12.23 7.11 -27.07
N VAL A 346 -13.08 7.72 -26.23
CA VAL A 346 -14.50 7.93 -26.50
C VAL A 346 -14.70 8.70 -27.80
N LEU A 347 -13.93 9.78 -28.03
CA LEU A 347 -14.00 10.55 -29.29
C LEU A 347 -13.64 9.71 -30.51
N ARG A 348 -12.69 8.77 -30.40
CA ARG A 348 -12.36 7.81 -31.47
C ARG A 348 -13.53 6.86 -31.74
N THR A 349 -14.15 6.36 -30.68
CA THR A 349 -15.22 5.36 -30.74
C THR A 349 -16.51 5.95 -31.30
N MET A 350 -16.80 7.21 -30.97
CA MET A 350 -17.99 7.94 -31.42
C MET A 350 -17.78 8.70 -32.74
N LEU A 351 -16.74 8.39 -33.52
CA LEU A 351 -16.54 9.02 -34.82
C LEU A 351 -17.72 8.75 -35.74
N GLY A 352 -18.39 9.83 -36.17
CA GLY A 352 -19.56 9.75 -37.02
C GLY A 352 -20.17 11.13 -37.27
N PRO A 353 -21.23 11.21 -38.09
CA PRO A 353 -21.89 12.46 -38.42
C PRO A 353 -22.51 13.16 -37.20
N GLU A 354 -22.98 12.41 -36.19
CA GLU A 354 -23.58 12.96 -34.96
C GLU A 354 -22.55 13.72 -34.13
N LEU A 355 -21.37 13.13 -33.91
CA LEU A 355 -20.29 13.80 -33.19
C LEU A 355 -19.73 14.98 -33.99
N ALA A 356 -19.64 14.85 -35.32
CA ALA A 356 -19.21 15.95 -36.19
C ALA A 356 -20.18 17.14 -36.11
N ALA A 357 -21.49 16.87 -36.14
CA ALA A 357 -22.53 17.88 -35.93
C ALA A 357 -22.45 18.51 -34.54
N ALA A 358 -22.18 17.73 -33.48
CA ALA A 358 -22.00 18.24 -32.12
C ALA A 358 -20.80 19.21 -32.00
N PHE A 359 -19.75 19.03 -32.79
CA PHE A 359 -18.63 19.97 -32.89
C PHE A 359 -18.85 21.10 -33.91
N GLY A 360 -19.92 21.05 -34.70
CA GLY A 360 -20.18 22.01 -35.79
C GLY A 360 -19.15 21.94 -36.92
N ILE A 361 -18.54 20.78 -37.18
CA ILE A 361 -17.52 20.58 -38.22
C ILE A 361 -17.88 19.43 -39.17
N SER A 362 -17.18 19.34 -40.30
CA SER A 362 -17.35 18.20 -41.21
C SER A 362 -16.79 16.91 -40.61
N GLU A 363 -17.37 15.76 -40.98
CA GLU A 363 -16.91 14.45 -40.51
C GLU A 363 -15.44 14.20 -40.89
N ALA A 364 -15.02 14.63 -42.09
CA ALA A 364 -13.62 14.53 -42.52
C ALA A 364 -12.68 15.33 -41.60
N CYS A 365 -13.06 16.56 -41.23
CA CYS A 365 -12.29 17.39 -40.31
C CYS A 365 -12.19 16.75 -38.92
N LEU A 366 -13.31 16.25 -38.38
CA LEU A 366 -13.32 15.55 -37.09
C LEU A 366 -12.43 14.30 -37.13
N ARG A 367 -12.57 13.50 -38.19
CA ARG A 367 -11.80 12.28 -38.41
C ARG A 367 -10.31 12.57 -38.41
N ASP A 368 -9.85 13.60 -39.13
CA ASP A 368 -8.45 14.00 -39.18
C ASP A 368 -7.94 14.47 -37.81
N ALA A 369 -8.71 15.31 -37.11
CA ALA A 369 -8.35 15.82 -35.79
C ALA A 369 -8.20 14.69 -34.76
N VAL A 370 -9.21 13.82 -34.64
CA VAL A 370 -9.17 12.74 -33.66
C VAL A 370 -8.11 11.70 -34.07
N LYS A 371 -7.92 11.40 -35.38
CA LYS A 371 -6.92 10.42 -35.88
C LYS A 371 -5.47 10.91 -35.86
N ALA A 372 -5.24 12.19 -35.59
CA ALA A 372 -3.89 12.74 -35.47
C ALA A 372 -3.07 12.08 -34.34
N GLN A 373 -3.70 11.76 -33.21
CA GLN A 373 -3.06 11.01 -32.12
C GLN A 373 -3.15 9.51 -32.35
N ARG A 374 -1.99 8.85 -32.51
CA ARG A 374 -1.88 7.40 -32.78
C ARG A 374 -1.63 6.58 -31.52
N GLU A 375 -1.18 7.22 -30.45
CA GLU A 375 -0.93 6.57 -29.17
C GLU A 375 -2.21 6.51 -28.32
N ALA A 376 -2.34 5.47 -27.51
CA ALA A 376 -3.41 5.29 -26.53
C ALA A 376 -2.92 5.62 -25.12
N VAL A 377 -3.83 5.98 -24.22
CA VAL A 377 -3.64 6.09 -22.75
C VAL A 377 -2.52 7.02 -22.29
N ILE A 378 -1.25 6.68 -22.51
CA ILE A 378 -0.08 7.52 -22.23
C ILE A 378 0.54 8.02 -23.53
N ILE A 379 0.69 9.33 -23.69
CA ILE A 379 1.14 9.96 -24.93
C ILE A 379 2.28 10.98 -24.67
N PRO A 380 3.07 11.36 -25.68
CA PRO A 380 4.05 12.43 -25.51
C PRO A 380 3.35 13.79 -25.31
N HIS A 381 3.78 14.54 -24.31
CA HIS A 381 3.33 15.90 -24.00
C HIS A 381 4.38 16.95 -24.41
N GLY A 382 4.15 17.53 -25.58
CA GLY A 382 4.97 18.60 -26.12
C GLY A 382 4.96 18.59 -27.63
N ARG A 383 5.21 19.75 -28.25
CA ARG A 383 5.33 19.81 -29.70
C ARG A 383 6.48 18.90 -30.13
N ARG A 384 6.17 17.83 -30.87
CA ARG A 384 7.07 17.36 -31.93
C ARG A 384 7.29 18.60 -32.80
N ARG A 385 8.47 19.23 -32.73
CA ARG A 385 8.93 20.07 -33.83
C ARG A 385 8.95 19.12 -35.02
N GLY A 386 7.92 19.20 -35.86
CA GLY A 386 7.92 18.48 -37.12
C GLY A 386 9.22 18.81 -37.82
N LYS A 387 9.95 17.79 -38.26
CA LYS A 387 10.92 17.94 -39.35
C LYS A 387 10.12 18.41 -40.56
N LYS A 388 9.85 19.72 -40.66
CA LYS A 388 9.39 20.37 -41.89
C LYS A 388 10.57 21.18 -42.42
N GLY A 389 11.08 20.76 -43.57
CA GLY A 389 11.65 21.67 -44.55
C GLY A 389 13.13 22.05 -44.42
N GLY A 390 14.02 21.11 -44.12
CA GLY A 390 15.45 21.29 -44.38
C GLY A 390 15.79 21.11 -45.87
N LYS A 391 15.08 21.77 -46.80
CA LYS A 391 15.39 21.85 -48.24
C LYS A 391 14.73 23.07 -48.90
N GLU A 392 14.87 24.26 -48.33
CA GLU A 392 14.51 25.50 -49.06
C GLU A 392 15.44 26.69 -48.76
N GLY A 393 16.42 26.52 -47.86
CA GLY A 393 17.39 27.57 -47.51
C GLY A 393 18.66 27.60 -48.36
N GLU A 394 19.01 26.54 -49.09
CA GLU A 394 20.29 26.46 -49.81
C GLU A 394 20.26 26.98 -51.26
N ARG A 395 19.09 27.05 -51.92
CA ARG A 395 19.02 27.55 -53.31
C ARG A 395 19.06 29.08 -53.47
N LYS A 396 19.05 29.85 -52.38
CA LYS A 396 19.12 31.33 -52.42
C LYS A 396 20.50 31.91 -52.11
N ARG A 397 21.50 31.10 -51.75
CA ARG A 397 22.88 31.57 -51.51
C ARG A 397 23.85 31.37 -52.68
N GLU A 398 23.53 30.52 -53.66
CA GLU A 398 24.38 30.31 -54.84
C GLU A 398 24.11 31.25 -56.04
N ARG A 399 23.12 32.16 -55.96
CA ARG A 399 22.81 33.10 -57.06
C ARG A 399 23.30 34.55 -56.85
N LYS A 400 24.13 34.82 -55.84
CA LYS A 400 24.65 36.18 -55.55
C LYS A 400 26.18 36.28 -55.46
N ALA A 401 26.91 35.37 -56.11
CA ALA A 401 28.35 35.53 -56.30
C ALA A 401 28.73 35.12 -57.72
N SER A 402 28.69 36.07 -58.64
CA SER A 402 29.43 36.02 -59.91
C SER A 402 29.83 37.46 -60.25
N PRO A 403 31.13 37.79 -60.27
CA PRO A 403 31.60 39.11 -60.63
C PRO A 403 31.83 39.20 -62.14
N LEU A 404 31.42 40.31 -62.75
CA LEU A 404 32.11 40.98 -63.85
C LEU A 404 32.11 42.47 -63.55
#